data_AF-A0A1E7N4J7-F1
#
_entry.id   AF-A0A1E7N4J7-F1
#
_cell.length_a   1.000
_cell.length_b   1.000
_cell.length_c   1.000
_cell.angle_alpha   90.00
_cell.angle_beta   90.00
_cell.angle_gamma   90.00
#
_symmetry.space_group_name_H-M   'P 1'
#
loop_
_entity.id
_entity.type
_entity.pdbx_description
1 polymer ?
#
loop_
_entity_poly.entity_id
_entity_poly.type
_entity_poly.pdbx_seq_one_letter_code
_entity_poly.pdbx_strand_id
1 'polypeptide(L)'
;MSAPRETAEPPPDPELEALTVYLDTVPLPASAGVDALLAALRETGPGPAADRIVRHRLPVAVDGYLRARTWLPWAGPDTPDPAAELGREVKQLAAELG
;
A
#
# COMPACT_ATOMS: atom_id res chain seq x y z
N MET A 1 -5.71 -26.55 -37.52
CA MET A 1 -6.30 -26.41 -36.18
C MET A 1 -5.29 -25.67 -35.32
N SER A 2 -5.53 -24.39 -35.04
CA SER A 2 -4.64 -23.59 -34.18
C SER A 2 -4.98 -23.88 -32.72
N ALA A 3 -3.99 -24.28 -31.92
CA ALA A 3 -4.14 -24.48 -30.49
C ALA A 3 -4.52 -23.15 -29.80
N PRO A 4 -5.33 -23.18 -28.72
CA PRO A 4 -5.57 -21.98 -27.93
C PRO A 4 -4.24 -21.52 -27.32
N ARG A 5 -3.92 -20.23 -27.49
CA ARG A 5 -2.86 -19.60 -26.70
C ARG A 5 -3.40 -19.54 -25.26
N GLU A 6 -2.89 -20.41 -24.39
CA GLU A 6 -2.96 -20.16 -22.95
C GLU A 6 -2.35 -18.79 -22.70
N THR A 7 -3.19 -17.82 -22.38
CA THR A 7 -2.78 -16.56 -21.77
C THR A 7 -2.21 -16.93 -20.40
N ALA A 8 -0.91 -17.24 -20.33
CA ALA A 8 -0.22 -17.38 -19.08
C ALA A 8 -0.36 -16.05 -18.32
N GLU A 9 -0.99 -16.11 -17.14
CA GLU A 9 -1.04 -14.99 -16.22
C GLU A 9 0.40 -14.53 -15.93
N PRO A 10 0.70 -13.23 -15.97
CA PRO A 10 2.03 -12.75 -15.63
C PRO A 10 2.41 -13.25 -14.22
N PRO A 11 3.68 -13.63 -14.01
CA PRO A 11 4.12 -14.09 -12.70
C PRO A 11 3.84 -13.00 -11.64
N PRO A 12 3.46 -13.40 -10.41
CA PRO A 12 3.18 -12.45 -9.34
C PRO A 12 4.42 -11.59 -9.03
N ASP A 13 4.19 -10.30 -8.75
CA ASP A 13 5.24 -9.35 -8.36
C ASP A 13 5.77 -9.72 -6.97
N PRO A 14 7.03 -10.20 -6.86
CA PRO A 14 7.55 -10.70 -5.59
C PRO A 14 7.73 -9.58 -4.54
N GLU A 15 7.95 -8.34 -4.97
CA GLU A 15 8.04 -7.21 -4.05
C GLU A 15 6.67 -6.81 -3.49
N LEU A 16 5.61 -6.86 -4.31
CA LEU A 16 4.23 -6.62 -3.84
C LEU A 16 3.77 -7.71 -2.86
N GLU A 17 4.14 -8.97 -3.10
CA GLU A 17 3.85 -10.06 -2.18
C GLU A 17 4.63 -9.93 -0.87
N ALA A 18 5.92 -9.63 -0.92
CA ALA A 18 6.72 -9.38 0.29
C ALA A 18 6.15 -8.21 1.11
N LEU A 19 5.69 -7.15 0.44
CA LEU A 19 5.06 -6.02 1.09
C LEU A 19 3.72 -6.42 1.74
N THR A 20 2.88 -7.19 1.05
CA THR A 20 1.61 -7.69 1.59
C THR A 20 1.84 -8.48 2.88
N VAL A 21 2.78 -9.43 2.85
CA VAL A 21 3.13 -10.25 4.02
C VAL A 21 3.61 -9.38 5.18
N TYR A 22 4.41 -8.34 4.91
CA TYR A 22 4.81 -7.41 5.95
C TYR A 22 3.60 -6.66 6.53
N LEU A 23 2.73 -6.12 5.69
CA LEU A 23 1.58 -5.32 6.13
C LEU A 23 0.58 -6.13 6.97
N ASP A 24 0.44 -7.44 6.74
CA ASP A 24 -0.36 -8.34 7.57
C ASP A 24 0.14 -8.42 9.03
N THR A 25 1.42 -8.12 9.27
CA THR A 25 1.99 -8.09 10.63
C THR A 25 1.85 -6.74 11.32
N VAL A 26 1.50 -5.70 10.57
CA VAL A 26 1.43 -4.32 11.06
C VAL A 26 0.00 -4.03 11.52
N PRO A 27 -0.21 -3.40 12.70
CA PRO A 27 -1.55 -3.08 13.18
C PRO A 27 -2.13 -1.85 12.45
N LEU A 28 -2.46 -2.01 11.17
CA LEU A 28 -2.99 -0.95 10.31
C LEU A 28 -4.49 -0.72 10.58
N PRO A 29 -4.98 0.53 10.50
CA PRO A 29 -6.38 0.81 10.66
C PRO A 29 -7.11 0.53 9.34
N ALA A 30 -8.22 -0.22 9.38
CA ALA A 30 -9.01 -0.51 8.19
C ALA A 30 -9.45 0.75 7.42
N SER A 31 -9.65 1.87 8.13
CA SER A 31 -10.01 3.17 7.55
C SER A 31 -8.92 3.77 6.65
N ALA A 32 -7.69 3.28 6.68
CA ALA A 32 -6.61 3.74 5.82
C ALA A 32 -6.75 3.25 4.37
N GLY A 33 -7.51 2.19 4.11
CA GLY A 33 -7.73 1.68 2.74
C GLY A 33 -6.52 0.98 2.11
N VAL A 34 -5.58 0.49 2.92
CA VAL A 34 -4.37 -0.20 2.43
C VAL A 34 -4.71 -1.44 1.60
N ASP A 35 -5.69 -2.25 2.03
CA ASP A 35 -6.11 -3.46 1.30
C ASP A 35 -6.65 -3.12 -0.10
N ALA A 36 -7.41 -2.03 -0.21
CA ALA A 36 -7.93 -1.57 -1.50
C ALA A 36 -6.79 -1.10 -2.42
N LEU A 37 -5.78 -0.42 -1.88
CA LEU A 37 -4.58 -0.06 -2.64
C LEU A 37 -3.79 -1.30 -3.09
N LEU A 38 -3.63 -2.31 -2.23
CA LEU A 38 -2.96 -3.56 -2.60
C LEU A 38 -3.74 -4.31 -3.70
N ALA A 39 -5.08 -4.31 -3.65
CA ALA A 39 -5.89 -4.86 -4.73
C ALA A 39 -5.68 -4.10 -6.05
N ALA A 40 -5.72 -2.76 -6.01
CA ALA A 40 -5.48 -1.93 -7.19
C ALA A 40 -4.08 -2.16 -7.79
N LEU A 41 -3.04 -2.29 -6.97
CA LEU A 41 -1.68 -2.59 -7.44
C LEU A 41 -1.60 -3.95 -8.16
N ARG A 42 -2.31 -4.97 -7.68
CA ARG A 42 -2.38 -6.27 -8.35
C ARG A 42 -3.11 -6.17 -9.69
N GLU A 43 -4.19 -5.40 -9.76
CA GLU A 43 -4.97 -5.18 -10.99
C GLU A 43 -4.20 -4.38 -12.04
N THR A 44 -3.49 -3.32 -11.61
CA THR A 44 -2.65 -2.50 -12.50
C THR A 44 -1.47 -3.31 -13.06
N GLY A 45 -0.91 -4.21 -12.26
CA GLY A 45 0.29 -4.96 -12.62
C GLY A 45 1.57 -4.12 -12.55
N PRO A 46 2.72 -4.69 -12.94
CA PRO A 46 4.02 -4.06 -12.80
C PRO A 46 4.17 -2.83 -13.71
N GLY A 47 4.84 -1.80 -13.21
CA GLY A 47 5.09 -0.56 -13.95
C GLY A 47 5.71 0.53 -13.09
N PRO A 48 6.25 1.61 -13.68
CA PRO A 48 7.05 2.60 -12.94
C PRO A 48 6.33 3.23 -11.74
N ALA A 49 5.02 3.47 -11.86
CA ALA A 49 4.20 3.99 -10.76
C ALA A 49 3.97 2.95 -9.66
N ALA A 50 3.51 1.75 -10.03
CA ALA A 50 3.31 0.63 -9.11
C ALA A 50 4.60 0.26 -8.38
N ASP A 51 5.72 0.13 -9.09
CA ASP A 51 7.04 -0.17 -8.53
C ASP A 51 7.46 0.87 -7.49
N ARG A 52 7.24 2.16 -7.78
CA ARG A 52 7.56 3.24 -6.85
C ARG A 52 6.68 3.22 -5.61
N ILE A 53 5.40 2.87 -5.77
CA ILE A 53 4.46 2.74 -4.65
C ILE A 53 4.87 1.57 -3.75
N VAL A 54 5.07 0.40 -4.33
CA VAL A 54 5.43 -0.85 -3.63
C VAL A 54 6.78 -0.72 -2.93
N ARG A 55 7.81 -0.26 -3.65
CA ARG A 55 9.19 -0.30 -3.14
C ARG A 55 9.54 0.86 -2.22
N HIS A 56 8.71 1.91 -2.18
CA HIS A 56 9.08 3.13 -1.47
C HIS A 56 7.91 3.85 -0.82
N ARG A 57 6.91 4.29 -1.59
CA ARG A 57 5.94 5.27 -1.07
C ARG A 57 5.02 4.69 0.00
N LEU A 58 4.45 3.50 -0.24
CA LEU A 58 3.61 2.83 0.75
C LEU A 58 4.40 2.43 2.01
N PRO A 59 5.59 1.81 1.93
CA PRO A 59 6.45 1.59 3.09
C PRO A 59 6.73 2.86 3.92
N VAL A 60 7.01 3.99 3.26
CA VAL A 60 7.28 5.26 3.95
C VAL A 60 6.03 5.79 4.66
N ALA A 61 4.87 5.74 4.03
CA ALA A 61 3.60 6.15 4.66
C ALA A 61 3.29 5.30 5.91
N VAL A 62 3.56 3.99 5.83
CA VAL A 62 3.37 3.05 6.95
C VAL A 62 4.37 3.31 8.08
N ASP A 63 5.65 3.59 7.80
CA ASP A 63 6.63 4.00 8.82
C ASP A 63 6.18 5.28 9.54
N GLY A 64 5.69 6.27 8.78
CA GLY A 64 5.15 7.51 9.32
C GLY A 64 3.99 7.27 10.29
N TYR A 65 3.04 6.40 9.92
CA TYR A 65 1.94 5.99 10.79
C TYR A 65 2.41 5.30 12.07
N LEU A 66 3.34 4.34 11.95
CA LEU A 66 3.87 3.58 13.08
C LEU A 66 4.63 4.48 14.06
N ARG A 67 5.43 5.41 13.54
CA ARG A 67 6.12 6.42 14.33
C ARG A 67 5.13 7.34 15.04
N ALA A 68 4.14 7.86 14.33
CA ALA A 68 3.12 8.72 14.93
C ALA A 68 2.35 8.00 16.05
N ARG A 69 1.99 6.73 15.84
CA ARG A 69 1.38 5.89 16.89
C ARG A 69 2.27 5.67 18.09
N THR A 70 3.57 5.47 17.86
CA THR A 70 4.53 5.30 18.94
C THR A 70 4.52 6.51 19.86
N TRP A 71 4.46 7.73 19.31
CA TRP A 71 4.51 8.96 20.09
C TRP A 71 3.15 9.52 20.54
N LEU A 72 2.04 8.87 20.16
CA LEU A 72 0.68 9.32 20.46
C LEU A 72 0.41 9.60 21.96
N PRO A 73 0.95 8.83 22.93
CA PRO A 73 0.74 9.13 24.35
C PRO A 73 1.31 10.49 24.82
N TRP A 74 2.25 11.06 24.07
CA TRP A 74 2.87 12.36 24.37
C TRP A 74 2.37 13.48 23.43
N ALA A 75 1.41 13.15 22.56
CA ALA A 75 0.84 14.05 21.60
C ALA A 75 -0.04 15.12 22.28
N GLY A 76 0.08 16.37 21.81
CA GLY A 76 -0.80 17.47 22.23
C GLY A 76 -2.20 17.37 21.60
N PRO A 77 -3.17 18.18 22.07
CA PRO A 77 -4.55 18.15 21.58
C PRO A 77 -4.69 18.46 20.08
N ASP A 78 -3.73 19.19 19.50
CA ASP A 78 -3.72 19.57 18.08
C ASP A 78 -3.01 18.55 17.18
N THR A 79 -2.62 17.39 17.73
CA THR A 79 -1.87 16.39 16.95
C THR A 79 -2.79 15.76 15.91
N PRO A 80 -2.38 15.72 14.62
CA PRO A 80 -3.16 15.07 13.57
C PRO A 80 -3.42 13.60 13.87
N ASP A 81 -4.62 13.12 13.52
CA ASP A 81 -4.96 11.70 13.61
C ASP A 81 -4.06 10.87 12.66
N PRO A 82 -3.20 9.98 13.18
CA PRO A 82 -2.32 9.16 12.36
C PRO A 82 -3.06 8.27 11.36
N ALA A 83 -4.24 7.76 11.71
CA ALA A 83 -5.02 6.91 10.82
C ALA A 83 -5.59 7.72 9.64
N ALA A 84 -6.04 8.95 9.91
CA ALA A 84 -6.51 9.87 8.88
C ALA A 84 -5.37 10.35 7.95
N GLU A 85 -4.17 10.58 8.48
CA GLU A 85 -2.98 10.88 7.66
C GLU A 85 -2.62 9.71 6.74
N LEU A 86 -2.52 8.49 7.29
CA LEU A 86 -2.26 7.31 6.48
C LEU A 86 -3.31 7.12 5.38
N GLY A 87 -4.59 7.30 5.70
CA GLY A 87 -5.67 7.24 4.72
C GLY A 87 -5.58 8.32 3.64
N ARG A 88 -5.05 9.52 3.94
CA ARG A 88 -4.78 10.55 2.93
C ARG A 88 -3.65 10.13 2.00
N GLU A 89 -2.54 9.65 2.55
CA GLU A 89 -1.40 9.16 1.78
C GLU A 89 -1.85 8.03 0.85
N VAL A 90 -2.53 7.00 1.38
CA VAL A 90 -3.04 5.87 0.58
C VAL A 90 -3.95 6.34 -0.57
N LYS A 91 -4.84 7.31 -0.33
CA LYS A 91 -5.68 7.90 -1.39
C LYS A 91 -4.86 8.60 -2.47
N GLN A 92 -3.80 9.31 -2.09
CA GLN A 92 -2.89 9.93 -3.06
C GLN A 92 -2.16 8.86 -3.88
N LEU A 93 -1.65 7.81 -3.24
CA LEU A 93 -0.99 6.70 -3.93
C LEU A 93 -1.96 5.98 -4.90
N ALA A 94 -3.21 5.77 -4.50
CA ALA A 94 -4.22 5.20 -5.39
C ALA A 94 -4.49 6.09 -6.60
N ALA A 95 -4.52 7.42 -6.43
CA ALA A 95 -4.69 8.36 -7.54
C ALA A 95 -3.48 8.40 -8.49
N GLU A 96 -2.29 8.01 -8.03
CA GLU A 96 -1.09 7.86 -8.88
C GLU A 96 -1.18 6.65 -9.83
N LEU A 97 -2.10 5.70 -9.60
CA LEU A 97 -2.27 4.48 -10.42
C LEU A 97 -3.17 4.65 -11.66
N GLY A 98 -4.02 5.69 -11.69
CA GLY A 98 -4.91 5.99 -12.82
C GLY A 98 -6.39 5.79 -12.51
#